data_AF-A0A8H3E4H6-F1
#
_entry.id   AF-A0A8H3E4H6-F1
#
_cell.length_a   1.000
_cell.length_b   1.000
_cell.length_c   1.000
_cell.angle_alpha   90.00
_cell.angle_beta   90.00
_cell.angle_gamma   90.00
#
_symmetry.space_group_name_H-M   'P 1'
#
loop_
_entity.id
_entity.type
_entity.pdbx_description
1 polymer ?
#
loop_
_entity_poly.entity_id
_entity_poly.type
_entity_poly.pdbx_seq_one_letter_code
_entity_poly.pdbx_strand_id
1 'polypeptide(L)'
;MVQVRQKVNHKRTFLYLEQLILKHSAQKDTINVKEAKDGLDFFYTQRNHAIKMVEFLNAVAPIRSKTSEQLLSTDTHSGTSNYKFTYSCEIIPICKDDLVCLPTKLARSLSNISPLTVCTRVGNSIHLIDPATLRSTDLSSPIYWRTPFDSLATVSDLVEFTVLDIDPSGKTNGRWVLADAQVAPNNAFQSHTTGMDVDEQQGSTDAIYHTRTHLGGILQPGDTALGYFLSRANFNSDEFDALDSSRIPDVVLVKKTYPNRRKKHRSRTWKLRSIAKEANEDESGEGRGALGRRGGLDQARVEADYEAFLQELEEDPELRATVNLYKAEPKEQPEEKKGGKKGGQYAMEGVENDGPGDEGEDEAGFPEVRVDELLEHFEEMGLEDEQHET
;
A
#
# COMPACT_ATOMS: atom_id res chain seq x y z
N MET A 1 7.57 20.82 -16.75
CA MET A 1 7.66 19.44 -16.20
C MET A 1 7.13 19.42 -14.78
N VAL A 2 6.54 18.31 -14.36
CA VAL A 2 6.06 18.08 -12.99
C VAL A 2 6.87 16.94 -12.40
N GLN A 3 7.55 17.20 -11.29
CA GLN A 3 8.36 16.22 -10.58
C GLN A 3 7.61 15.80 -9.32
N VAL A 4 7.25 14.53 -9.21
CA VAL A 4 6.58 13.97 -8.03
C VAL A 4 7.60 13.16 -7.24
N ARG A 5 7.77 13.47 -5.96
CA ARG A 5 8.72 12.78 -5.07
C ARG A 5 8.07 12.41 -3.75
N GLN A 6 8.43 11.24 -3.21
CA GLN A 6 8.07 10.80 -1.87
C GLN A 6 9.30 10.18 -1.22
N LYS A 7 9.68 10.66 -0.03
CA LYS A 7 10.85 10.16 0.71
C LYS A 7 10.47 8.98 1.57
N VAL A 8 10.18 7.84 0.95
CA VAL A 8 9.82 6.59 1.65
C VAL A 8 10.58 5.42 1.02
N ASN A 9 10.85 4.42 1.83
CA ASN A 9 11.63 3.24 1.47
C ASN A 9 10.88 2.26 0.55
N HIS A 10 9.55 2.33 0.48
CA HIS A 10 8.69 1.46 -0.31
C HIS A 10 7.89 2.26 -1.35
N LYS A 11 7.45 1.62 -2.43
CA LYS A 11 6.76 2.29 -3.56
C LYS A 11 5.23 2.20 -3.57
N ARG A 12 4.60 1.65 -2.52
CA ARG A 12 3.15 1.40 -2.47
C ARG A 12 2.27 2.61 -2.80
N THR A 13 2.57 3.77 -2.22
CA THR A 13 1.82 5.01 -2.49
C THR A 13 1.90 5.42 -3.96
N PHE A 14 3.05 5.20 -4.61
CA PHE A 14 3.22 5.47 -6.04
C PHE A 14 2.45 4.48 -6.91
N LEU A 15 2.41 3.20 -6.55
CA LEU A 15 1.58 2.20 -7.23
C LEU A 15 0.10 2.58 -7.16
N TYR A 16 -0.36 3.01 -6.00
CA TYR A 16 -1.73 3.48 -5.81
C TYR A 16 -2.02 4.77 -6.61
N LEU A 17 -1.10 5.73 -6.57
CA LEU A 17 -1.21 6.99 -7.31
C LEU A 17 -1.21 6.77 -8.83
N GLU A 18 -0.45 5.80 -9.33
CA GLU A 18 -0.47 5.38 -10.74
C GLU A 18 -1.86 4.90 -11.15
N GLN A 19 -2.50 4.05 -10.34
CA GLN A 19 -3.86 3.57 -10.62
C GLN A 19 -4.90 4.69 -10.59
N LEU A 20 -4.77 5.65 -9.68
CA LEU A 20 -5.66 6.81 -9.63
C LEU A 20 -5.49 7.72 -10.85
N ILE A 21 -4.26 7.91 -11.31
CA ILE A 21 -3.98 8.66 -12.55
C ILE A 21 -4.67 7.98 -13.73
N LEU A 22 -4.51 6.66 -13.88
CA LEU A 22 -5.14 5.87 -14.94
C LEU A 22 -6.66 5.97 -14.90
N LYS A 23 -7.28 5.80 -13.72
CA LYS A 23 -8.73 5.86 -13.52
C LYS A 23 -9.35 7.18 -13.94
N HIS A 24 -8.66 8.30 -13.72
CA HIS A 24 -9.13 9.64 -14.10
C HIS A 24 -8.56 10.11 -15.46
N SER A 25 -7.81 9.25 -16.14
CA SER A 25 -7.07 9.56 -17.38
C SER A 25 -6.28 10.88 -17.33
N ALA A 26 -5.68 11.20 -16.17
CA ALA A 26 -4.99 12.48 -15.97
C ALA A 26 -3.68 12.59 -16.79
N GLN A 27 -3.19 11.47 -17.35
CA GLN A 27 -1.95 11.37 -18.12
C GLN A 27 -2.08 11.65 -19.62
N LYS A 28 -3.29 11.89 -20.16
CA LYS A 28 -3.54 12.05 -21.62
C LYS A 28 -2.66 13.12 -22.30
N ASP A 29 -2.38 14.22 -21.61
CA ASP A 29 -1.59 15.34 -22.15
C ASP A 29 -0.07 15.20 -21.91
N THR A 30 0.38 14.08 -21.34
CA THR A 30 1.80 13.85 -21.04
C THR A 30 2.55 13.40 -22.29
N ILE A 31 3.72 14.01 -22.54
CA ILE A 31 4.59 13.60 -23.65
C ILE A 31 5.38 12.34 -23.26
N ASN A 32 5.88 12.35 -22.04
CA ASN A 32 6.79 11.33 -21.55
C ASN A 32 6.72 11.29 -20.03
N VAL A 33 6.84 10.09 -19.47
CA VAL A 33 6.96 9.84 -18.04
C VAL A 33 8.32 9.17 -17.82
N LYS A 34 9.19 9.84 -17.05
CA LYS A 34 10.49 9.27 -16.68
C LYS A 34 10.51 8.91 -15.21
N GLU A 35 11.03 7.73 -14.91
CA GLU A 35 11.31 7.34 -13.54
C GLU A 35 12.55 8.06 -13.02
N ALA A 36 12.46 8.50 -11.77
CA ALA A 36 13.57 9.09 -11.04
C ALA A 36 13.72 8.40 -9.69
N LYS A 37 14.83 8.67 -9.01
CA LYS A 37 14.98 8.23 -7.62
C LYS A 37 13.86 8.86 -6.80
N ASP A 38 13.16 8.04 -6.02
CA ASP A 38 12.09 8.44 -5.10
C ASP A 38 10.85 9.06 -5.78
N GLY A 39 10.61 8.77 -7.08
CA GLY A 39 9.36 9.12 -7.75
C GLY A 39 9.40 9.21 -9.29
N LEU A 40 8.57 10.08 -9.86
CA LEU A 40 8.29 10.17 -11.30
C LEU A 40 8.37 11.61 -11.82
N ASP A 41 8.77 11.79 -13.07
CA ASP A 41 8.81 13.06 -13.78
C ASP A 41 7.89 13.04 -15.01
N PHE A 42 6.89 13.93 -15.02
CA PHE A 42 5.96 14.12 -16.12
C PHE A 42 6.36 15.31 -16.99
N PHE A 43 6.47 15.08 -18.30
CA PHE A 43 6.81 16.12 -19.28
C PHE A 43 5.56 16.55 -20.05
N TYR A 44 5.38 17.87 -20.16
CA TYR A 44 4.23 18.51 -20.82
C TYR A 44 4.73 19.57 -21.80
N THR A 45 4.03 19.76 -22.92
CA THR A 45 4.30 20.82 -23.91
C THR A 45 3.80 22.16 -23.39
N GLN A 46 2.52 22.23 -22.98
CA GLN A 46 1.91 23.45 -22.49
C GLN A 46 1.93 23.54 -20.97
N ARG A 47 2.06 24.76 -20.46
CA ARG A 47 2.04 25.05 -19.02
C ARG A 47 0.70 24.67 -18.37
N ASN A 48 -0.41 24.88 -19.07
CA ASN A 48 -1.75 24.67 -18.53
C ASN A 48 -2.02 23.20 -18.16
N HIS A 49 -1.57 22.25 -18.99
CA HIS A 49 -1.67 20.82 -18.69
C HIS A 49 -0.89 20.44 -17.42
N ALA A 50 0.31 21.02 -17.23
CA ALA A 50 1.10 20.80 -16.02
C ALA A 50 0.40 21.34 -14.77
N ILE A 51 -0.28 22.50 -14.84
CA ILE A 51 -1.05 23.07 -13.72
C ILE A 51 -2.22 22.15 -13.37
N LYS A 52 -2.98 21.68 -14.37
CA LYS A 52 -4.08 20.72 -14.16
C LYS A 52 -3.61 19.45 -13.46
N MET A 53 -2.44 18.92 -13.84
CA MET A 53 -1.86 17.76 -13.16
C MET A 53 -1.52 18.05 -11.69
N VAL A 54 -0.96 19.23 -11.39
CA VAL A 54 -0.65 19.62 -10.00
C VAL A 54 -1.92 19.81 -9.19
N GLU A 55 -2.99 20.35 -9.77
CA GLU A 55 -4.30 20.47 -9.13
C GLU A 55 -4.92 19.10 -8.86
N PHE A 56 -4.84 18.17 -9.83
CA PHE A 56 -5.27 16.78 -9.65
C PHE A 56 -4.51 16.11 -8.50
N LEU A 57 -3.18 16.23 -8.46
CA LEU A 57 -2.36 15.65 -7.39
C LEU A 57 -2.71 16.23 -6.01
N ASN A 58 -3.00 17.52 -5.91
CA ASN A 58 -3.48 18.14 -4.67
C ASN A 58 -4.86 17.61 -4.22
N ALA A 59 -5.71 17.17 -5.15
CA ALA A 59 -7.02 16.64 -4.80
C ALA A 59 -6.95 15.19 -4.28
N VAL A 60 -6.02 14.37 -4.80
CA VAL A 60 -5.93 12.95 -4.47
C VAL A 60 -4.92 12.61 -3.37
N ALA A 61 -3.87 13.41 -3.20
CA ALA A 61 -2.78 13.13 -2.27
C ALA A 61 -2.35 14.39 -1.52
N PRO A 62 -1.80 14.26 -0.29
CA PRO A 62 -1.38 15.40 0.49
C PRO A 62 0.01 15.82 0.01
N ILE A 63 0.08 16.86 -0.82
CA ILE A 63 1.33 17.32 -1.43
C ILE A 63 1.73 18.73 -0.99
N ARG A 64 3.01 19.04 -1.20
CA ARG A 64 3.56 20.40 -1.24
C ARG A 64 4.12 20.67 -2.63
N SER A 65 3.55 21.63 -3.34
CA SER A 65 4.03 22.07 -4.65
C SER A 65 4.90 23.33 -4.56
N LYS A 66 6.03 23.34 -5.26
CA LYS A 66 6.87 24.53 -5.49
C LYS A 66 7.07 24.73 -6.99
N THR A 67 6.96 25.97 -7.45
CA THR A 67 7.12 26.33 -8.87
C THR A 67 8.44 27.04 -9.09
N SER A 68 9.16 26.67 -10.14
CA SER A 68 10.32 27.43 -10.62
C SER A 68 10.24 27.62 -12.13
N GLU A 69 10.80 28.73 -12.60
CA GLU A 69 10.86 29.08 -14.02
C GLU A 69 12.30 29.39 -14.40
N GLN A 70 12.70 28.96 -15.59
CA GLN A 70 13.99 29.24 -16.17
C GLN A 70 13.76 29.91 -17.52
N LEU A 71 14.26 31.14 -17.67
CA LEU A 71 14.23 31.83 -18.96
C LEU A 71 15.16 31.10 -19.95
N LEU A 72 14.63 30.70 -21.10
CA LEU A 72 15.38 30.07 -22.18
C LEU A 72 15.85 31.10 -23.21
N SER A 73 14.93 31.94 -23.66
CA SER A 73 15.22 32.99 -24.64
C SER A 73 14.25 34.16 -24.50
N THR A 74 14.71 35.34 -24.91
CA THR A 74 13.89 36.55 -25.00
C THR A 74 14.04 37.09 -26.42
N ASP A 75 12.91 37.27 -27.11
CA ASP A 75 12.85 37.97 -28.37
C ASP A 75 12.65 39.47 -28.12
N THR A 76 13.66 40.27 -28.46
CA THR A 76 13.66 41.73 -28.25
C THR A 76 12.78 42.47 -29.24
N HIS A 77 12.37 41.85 -30.36
CA HIS A 77 11.48 42.46 -31.35
C HIS A 77 9.99 42.31 -30.98
N SER A 78 9.59 41.11 -30.56
CA SER A 78 8.20 40.84 -30.15
C SER A 78 7.95 41.06 -28.65
N GLY A 79 9.00 41.21 -27.84
CA GLY A 79 8.89 41.30 -26.38
C GLY A 79 8.43 39.99 -25.73
N THR A 80 8.46 38.87 -26.47
CA THR A 80 8.07 37.55 -25.96
C THR A 80 9.27 36.82 -25.36
N SER A 81 9.06 36.17 -24.23
CA SER A 81 10.08 35.38 -23.52
C SER A 81 9.62 33.94 -23.38
N ASN A 82 10.50 33.01 -23.73
CA ASN A 82 10.26 31.58 -23.59
C ASN A 82 10.81 31.10 -22.25
N TYR A 83 9.95 30.50 -21.45
CA TYR A 83 10.31 29.98 -20.14
C TYR A 83 10.12 28.47 -20.07
N LYS A 84 11.03 27.80 -19.36
CA LYS A 84 10.89 26.42 -18.94
C LYS A 84 10.37 26.38 -17.51
N PHE A 85 9.17 25.85 -17.32
CA PHE A 85 8.54 25.73 -16.00
C PHE A 85 8.79 24.34 -15.38
N THR A 86 9.11 24.33 -14.09
CA THR A 86 9.27 23.13 -13.28
C THR A 86 8.38 23.22 -12.05
N TYR A 87 7.57 22.19 -11.84
CA TYR A 87 6.72 22.04 -10.66
C TYR A 87 7.27 20.90 -9.83
N SER A 88 7.81 21.18 -8.65
CA SER A 88 8.30 20.17 -7.70
C SER A 88 7.19 19.87 -6.69
N CYS A 89 6.64 18.66 -6.74
CA CYS A 89 5.60 18.17 -5.87
C CYS A 89 6.20 17.13 -4.91
N GLU A 90 6.15 17.41 -3.62
CA GLU A 90 6.61 16.51 -2.57
C GLU A 90 5.40 15.96 -1.81
N ILE A 91 5.21 14.64 -1.84
CA ILE A 91 4.19 13.92 -1.08
C ILE A 91 4.70 13.75 0.35
N ILE A 92 3.79 13.82 1.34
CA ILE A 92 4.13 13.55 2.74
C ILE A 92 4.69 12.11 2.89
N PRO A 93 5.81 11.92 3.61
CA PRO A 93 6.43 10.61 3.81
C PRO A 93 5.75 9.79 4.91
N ILE A 94 4.41 9.75 4.92
CA ILE A 94 3.62 8.90 5.82
C ILE A 94 2.70 8.06 4.97
N CYS A 95 2.72 6.75 5.18
CA CYS A 95 1.93 5.82 4.42
C CYS A 95 0.77 5.28 5.27
N LYS A 96 -0.12 4.55 4.60
CA LYS A 96 -1.19 3.82 5.28
C LYS A 96 -0.57 2.73 6.17
N ASP A 97 -1.17 2.52 7.33
CA ASP A 97 -0.80 1.51 8.33
C ASP A 97 0.52 1.81 9.09
N ASP A 98 1.15 2.97 8.86
CA ASP A 98 2.34 3.39 9.61
C ASP A 98 2.00 3.86 11.03
N LEU A 99 2.94 3.60 11.96
CA LEU A 99 2.90 4.13 13.31
C LEU A 99 3.57 5.50 13.36
N VAL A 100 2.89 6.47 13.94
CA VAL A 100 3.34 7.87 13.99
C VAL A 100 3.33 8.38 15.42
N CYS A 101 4.41 9.04 15.81
CA CYS A 101 4.46 9.85 17.02
C CYS A 101 4.32 11.33 16.67
N LEU A 102 3.22 11.95 17.10
CA LEU A 102 2.95 13.36 16.87
C LEU A 102 3.72 14.22 17.89
N PRO A 103 4.34 15.33 17.46
CA PRO A 103 4.88 16.32 18.39
C PRO A 103 3.80 16.79 19.37
N THR A 104 4.13 16.86 20.67
CA THR A 104 3.16 17.16 21.74
C THR A 104 2.39 18.48 21.53
N LYS A 105 3.03 19.50 20.94
CA LYS A 105 2.38 20.77 20.58
C LYS A 105 1.31 20.59 19.50
N LEU A 106 1.59 19.75 18.51
CA LEU A 106 0.67 19.44 17.41
C LEU A 106 -0.49 18.57 17.93
N ALA A 107 -0.20 17.56 18.75
CA ALA A 107 -1.24 16.73 19.37
C ALA A 107 -2.23 17.56 20.20
N ARG A 108 -1.76 18.59 20.91
CA ARG A 108 -2.62 19.52 21.68
C ARG A 108 -3.48 20.41 20.79
N SER A 109 -2.98 20.89 19.65
CA SER A 109 -3.79 21.70 18.73
C SER A 109 -4.83 20.84 17.99
N LEU A 110 -4.53 19.56 17.78
CA LEU A 110 -5.42 18.57 17.16
C LEU A 110 -6.35 17.93 18.19
N SER A 111 -7.12 18.76 18.91
CA SER A 111 -8.11 18.29 19.89
C SER A 111 -7.54 17.45 21.04
N ASN A 112 -6.27 17.65 21.39
CA ASN A 112 -5.59 16.93 22.46
C ASN A 112 -5.68 15.40 22.29
N ILE A 113 -5.36 14.95 21.06
CA ILE A 113 -5.20 13.52 20.74
C ILE A 113 -3.95 12.95 21.43
N SER A 114 -3.92 11.63 21.64
CA SER A 114 -2.69 10.95 22.07
C SER A 114 -1.58 11.18 21.04
N PRO A 115 -0.33 11.44 21.46
CA PRO A 115 0.80 11.55 20.54
C PRO A 115 1.03 10.29 19.69
N LEU A 116 0.75 9.10 20.24
CA LEU A 116 0.90 7.84 19.53
C LEU A 116 -0.36 7.55 18.70
N THR A 117 -0.23 7.52 17.38
CA THR A 117 -1.34 7.34 16.44
C THR A 117 -0.95 6.42 15.29
N VAL A 118 -1.95 5.78 14.69
CA VAL A 118 -1.79 4.96 13.48
C VAL A 118 -2.43 5.67 12.30
N CYS A 119 -1.76 5.66 11.15
CA CYS A 119 -2.32 6.20 9.92
C CYS A 119 -3.30 5.20 9.28
N THR A 120 -4.58 5.54 9.23
CA THR A 120 -5.62 4.65 8.69
C THR A 120 -5.84 4.85 7.19
N ARG A 121 -5.78 6.10 6.74
CA ARG A 121 -6.04 6.47 5.35
C ARG A 121 -5.23 7.69 4.96
N VAL A 122 -4.68 7.63 3.75
CA VAL A 122 -4.04 8.78 3.09
C VAL A 122 -4.92 9.20 1.91
N GLY A 123 -5.47 10.41 1.97
CA GLY A 123 -6.20 11.06 0.88
C GLY A 123 -5.63 12.46 0.62
N ASN A 124 -6.49 13.46 0.37
CA ASN A 124 -6.06 14.88 0.36
C ASN A 124 -5.46 15.31 1.72
N SER A 125 -5.93 14.72 2.80
CA SER A 125 -5.37 14.83 4.15
C SER A 125 -5.00 13.45 4.70
N ILE A 126 -4.17 13.44 5.73
CA ILE A 126 -3.78 12.22 6.44
C ILE A 126 -4.79 11.99 7.57
N HIS A 127 -5.37 10.80 7.63
CA HIS A 127 -6.31 10.40 8.67
C HIS A 127 -5.61 9.54 9.72
N LEU A 128 -5.45 10.10 10.91
CA LEU A 128 -4.81 9.44 12.04
C LEU A 128 -5.86 8.95 13.03
N ILE A 129 -5.64 7.78 13.62
CA ILE A 129 -6.47 7.23 14.69
C ILE A 129 -5.61 6.92 15.92
N ASP A 130 -6.15 7.21 17.09
CA ASP A 130 -5.63 6.67 18.35
C ASP A 130 -6.28 5.30 18.61
N PRO A 131 -5.51 4.19 18.60
CA PRO A 131 -6.03 2.84 18.78
C PRO A 131 -6.65 2.61 20.18
N ALA A 132 -6.23 3.37 21.20
CA ALA A 132 -6.67 3.18 22.57
C ALA A 132 -7.94 3.96 22.94
N THR A 133 -8.16 5.12 22.31
CA THR A 133 -9.32 5.99 22.60
C THR A 133 -10.31 6.12 21.45
N LEU A 134 -9.94 5.60 20.27
CA LEU A 134 -10.73 5.64 19.04
C LEU A 134 -11.04 7.07 18.56
N ARG A 135 -10.18 8.03 18.93
CA ARG A 135 -10.23 9.41 18.43
C ARG A 135 -9.56 9.45 17.06
N SER A 136 -10.27 9.97 16.07
CA SER A 136 -9.74 10.23 14.74
C SER A 136 -9.39 11.71 14.57
N THR A 137 -8.40 12.00 13.76
CA THR A 137 -7.97 13.37 13.46
C THR A 137 -7.44 13.45 12.04
N ASP A 138 -7.83 14.52 11.36
CA ASP A 138 -7.42 14.78 9.99
C ASP A 138 -6.32 15.84 9.97
N LEU A 139 -5.17 15.49 9.41
CA LEU A 139 -4.02 16.36 9.26
C LEU A 139 -3.89 16.83 7.81
N SER A 140 -4.08 18.14 7.60
CA SER A 140 -3.90 18.75 6.28
C SER A 140 -2.43 19.00 5.96
N SER A 141 -2.08 18.98 4.66
CA SER A 141 -0.72 19.20 4.18
C SER A 141 -0.08 20.50 4.71
N PRO A 142 -0.76 21.67 4.71
CA PRO A 142 -0.15 22.90 5.21
C PRO A 142 0.19 22.87 6.70
N ILE A 143 -0.56 22.12 7.51
CA ILE A 143 -0.29 21.96 8.95
C ILE A 143 0.92 21.05 9.14
N TYR A 144 0.97 19.91 8.44
CA TYR A 144 2.10 18.99 8.48
C TYR A 144 3.42 19.70 8.12
N TRP A 145 3.46 20.44 7.01
CA TRP A 145 4.69 21.08 6.54
C TRP A 145 5.21 22.24 7.42
N ARG A 146 4.42 22.72 8.39
CA ARG A 146 4.89 23.69 9.40
C ARG A 146 5.71 23.02 10.49
N THR A 147 5.36 21.79 10.86
CA THR A 147 6.04 20.98 11.86
C THR A 147 6.13 19.55 11.33
N PRO A 148 7.02 19.29 10.36
CA PRO A 148 7.15 17.97 9.75
C PRO A 148 7.67 16.98 10.80
N PHE A 149 7.17 15.74 10.72
CA PHE A 149 7.59 14.61 11.55
C PHE A 149 7.60 13.36 10.68
N ASP A 150 8.40 12.38 11.06
CA ASP A 150 8.56 11.12 10.33
C ASP A 150 7.75 9.98 10.99
N SER A 151 7.54 8.89 10.26
CA SER A 151 6.94 7.66 10.81
C SER A 151 7.89 7.00 11.81
N LEU A 152 7.36 6.54 12.94
CA LEU A 152 8.12 5.84 13.98
C LEU A 152 8.49 4.41 13.55
N ALA A 153 7.51 3.71 12.96
CA ALA A 153 7.67 2.37 12.42
C ALA A 153 6.89 2.28 11.10
N THR A 154 7.43 1.53 10.16
CA THR A 154 6.81 1.36 8.83
C THR A 154 6.17 -0.01 8.70
N VAL A 155 5.44 -0.26 7.62
CA VAL A 155 4.78 -1.56 7.40
C VAL A 155 5.75 -2.76 7.40
N SER A 156 7.05 -2.57 7.18
CA SER A 156 8.05 -3.65 7.26
C SER A 156 8.25 -4.20 8.67
N ASP A 157 7.93 -3.42 9.69
CA ASP A 157 8.20 -3.74 11.09
C ASP A 157 6.99 -4.40 11.77
N LEU A 158 5.93 -4.68 11.01
CA LEU A 158 4.73 -5.36 11.50
C LEU A 158 5.05 -6.82 11.82
N VAL A 159 4.55 -7.26 12.98
CA VAL A 159 4.64 -8.64 13.47
C VAL A 159 3.24 -9.24 13.51
N GLU A 160 3.15 -10.54 13.23
CA GLU A 160 1.91 -11.30 13.32
C GLU A 160 1.59 -11.70 14.76
N PHE A 161 0.34 -11.46 15.15
CA PHE A 161 -0.24 -11.80 16.44
C PHE A 161 -1.49 -12.64 16.23
N THR A 162 -1.66 -13.68 17.03
CA THR A 162 -2.92 -14.43 17.14
C THR A 162 -3.78 -13.77 18.20
N VAL A 163 -5.03 -13.49 17.84
CA VAL A 163 -6.05 -12.97 18.75
C VAL A 163 -6.61 -14.13 19.57
N LEU A 164 -6.52 -14.05 20.89
CA LEU A 164 -7.04 -15.07 21.80
C LEU A 164 -8.46 -14.74 22.24
N ASP A 165 -8.70 -13.47 22.54
CA ASP A 165 -9.98 -12.99 23.02
C ASP A 165 -10.18 -11.52 22.64
N ILE A 166 -11.44 -11.11 22.47
CA ILE A 166 -11.78 -9.72 22.14
C ILE A 166 -13.08 -9.29 22.81
N ASP A 167 -12.96 -8.30 23.69
CA ASP A 167 -14.06 -7.72 24.45
C ASP A 167 -14.39 -6.32 23.92
N PRO A 168 -15.47 -6.15 23.15
CA PRO A 168 -15.88 -4.83 22.65
C PRO A 168 -16.40 -3.95 23.79
N SER A 169 -15.76 -2.78 24.00
CA SER A 169 -16.12 -1.81 25.05
C SER A 169 -17.35 -0.94 24.72
N GLY A 170 -17.99 -1.16 23.56
CA GLY A 170 -19.22 -0.50 23.12
C GLY A 170 -19.07 0.88 22.47
N LYS A 171 -17.89 1.52 22.54
CA LYS A 171 -17.64 2.78 21.81
C LYS A 171 -17.37 2.49 20.34
N THR A 172 -18.17 3.08 19.46
CA THR A 172 -18.09 2.87 18.00
C THR A 172 -17.90 4.20 17.26
N ASN A 173 -17.07 4.23 16.23
CA ASN A 173 -16.91 5.35 15.30
C ASN A 173 -16.91 4.82 13.86
N GLY A 174 -18.09 4.79 13.23
CA GLY A 174 -18.26 4.17 11.91
C GLY A 174 -17.95 2.68 11.96
N ARG A 175 -16.99 2.22 11.14
CA ARG A 175 -16.53 0.82 11.10
C ARG A 175 -15.65 0.42 12.28
N TRP A 176 -15.08 1.38 13.00
CA TRP A 176 -14.14 1.12 14.09
C TRP A 176 -14.89 0.94 15.40
N VAL A 177 -14.56 -0.14 16.12
CA VAL A 177 -15.15 -0.48 17.41
C VAL A 177 -14.03 -0.66 18.41
N LEU A 178 -14.15 0.01 19.55
CA LEU A 178 -13.11 -0.04 20.58
C LEU A 178 -13.27 -1.35 21.33
N ALA A 179 -12.23 -2.17 21.33
CA ALA A 179 -12.20 -3.43 22.06
C ALA A 179 -10.91 -3.57 22.88
N ASP A 180 -11.02 -4.27 24.00
CA ASP A 180 -9.89 -4.81 24.74
C ASP A 180 -9.57 -6.18 24.13
N ALA A 181 -8.36 -6.36 23.61
CA ALA A 181 -7.93 -7.58 22.94
C ALA A 181 -6.83 -8.27 23.75
N GLN A 182 -6.90 -9.60 23.83
CA GLN A 182 -5.82 -10.45 24.32
C GLN A 182 -5.11 -11.06 23.12
N VAL A 183 -3.81 -10.80 23.00
CA VAL A 183 -3.01 -11.24 21.85
C VAL A 183 -1.75 -11.93 22.28
N ALA A 184 -1.32 -12.90 21.48
CA ALA A 184 -0.04 -13.56 21.63
C ALA A 184 0.70 -13.54 20.29
N PRO A 185 2.03 -13.34 20.29
CA PRO A 185 2.81 -13.35 19.05
C PRO A 185 2.75 -14.75 18.41
N ASN A 186 2.67 -14.84 17.08
CA ASN A 186 2.53 -16.13 16.37
C ASN A 186 3.62 -17.17 16.72
N ASN A 187 4.82 -16.71 17.08
CA ASN A 187 5.94 -17.58 17.47
C ASN A 187 5.74 -18.24 18.85
N ALA A 188 4.77 -17.82 19.66
CA ALA A 188 4.50 -18.39 20.98
C ALA A 188 3.87 -19.79 20.91
N PHE A 189 3.15 -20.11 19.82
CA PHE A 189 2.41 -21.38 19.68
C PHE A 189 3.10 -22.41 18.78
N GLN A 190 4.27 -22.08 18.19
CA GLN A 190 5.04 -23.06 17.42
C GLN A 190 5.72 -24.03 18.39
N SER A 191 5.11 -25.19 18.61
CA SER A 191 5.74 -26.28 19.34
C SER A 191 7.05 -26.66 18.65
N HIS A 192 8.18 -26.51 19.33
CA HIS A 192 9.46 -27.07 18.92
C HIS A 192 9.31 -28.59 18.73
N THR A 193 9.10 -29.06 17.50
CA THR A 193 9.08 -30.49 17.12
C THR A 193 10.46 -31.04 16.77
N THR A 194 11.51 -30.24 16.86
CA THR A 194 12.90 -30.71 16.71
C THR A 194 13.52 -30.85 18.10
N GLY A 195 13.58 -32.08 18.60
CA GLY A 195 14.25 -32.44 19.84
C GLY A 195 15.74 -32.12 19.81
N MET A 196 16.09 -30.94 20.29
CA MET A 196 17.46 -30.60 20.65
C MET A 196 17.43 -29.68 21.86
N ASP A 197 18.00 -30.18 22.95
CA ASP A 197 18.06 -29.58 24.27
C ASP A 197 18.65 -28.16 24.25
N VAL A 198 17.83 -27.15 24.55
CA VAL A 198 18.29 -25.80 24.88
C VAL A 198 17.48 -25.28 26.07
N ASP A 199 18.08 -25.45 27.25
CA ASP A 199 17.86 -24.72 28.50
C ASP A 199 16.40 -24.58 29.01
N GLU A 200 16.00 -25.51 29.88
CA GLU A 200 14.77 -25.50 30.70
C GLU A 200 14.74 -24.38 31.76
N GLN A 201 15.32 -23.22 31.47
CA GLN A 201 15.30 -22.04 32.34
C GLN A 201 14.65 -20.81 31.69
N GLN A 202 13.77 -21.04 30.71
CA GLN A 202 12.70 -20.10 30.39
C GLN A 202 11.55 -20.88 29.73
N GLY A 203 10.77 -21.58 30.53
CA GLY A 203 9.47 -22.07 30.08
C GLY A 203 8.59 -20.88 29.69
N SER A 204 8.67 -20.41 28.44
CA SER A 204 7.83 -19.33 27.93
C SER A 204 6.43 -19.86 27.64
N THR A 205 5.76 -20.29 28.71
CA THR A 205 4.33 -20.09 28.81
C THR A 205 4.07 -18.59 28.59
N ASP A 206 3.24 -18.29 27.59
CA ASP A 206 2.18 -17.31 27.80
C ASP A 206 2.60 -15.84 27.99
N ALA A 207 3.32 -15.26 27.03
CA ALA A 207 3.34 -13.80 26.92
C ALA A 207 2.04 -13.33 26.23
N ILE A 208 0.92 -13.46 26.94
CA ILE A 208 -0.36 -12.84 26.55
C ILE A 208 -0.22 -11.34 26.83
N TYR A 209 -0.44 -10.53 25.81
CA TYR A 209 -0.48 -9.08 25.91
C TYR A 209 -1.92 -8.61 25.84
N HIS A 210 -2.27 -7.72 26.77
CA HIS A 210 -3.55 -7.01 26.76
C HIS A 210 -3.36 -5.68 26.06
N THR A 211 -4.12 -5.43 25.01
CA THR A 211 -4.05 -4.16 24.27
C THR A 211 -5.43 -3.66 23.88
N ARG A 212 -5.57 -2.33 23.81
CA ARG A 212 -6.75 -1.69 23.25
C ARG A 212 -6.61 -1.54 21.76
N THR A 213 -7.65 -1.95 21.03
CA THR A 213 -7.66 -1.91 19.57
C THR A 213 -8.92 -1.23 19.04
N HIS A 214 -8.77 -0.61 17.89
CA HIS A 214 -9.85 -0.02 17.10
C HIS A 214 -10.52 -1.06 16.17
N LEU A 215 -9.98 -2.29 16.12
CA LEU A 215 -10.40 -3.38 15.25
C LEU A 215 -11.46 -4.31 15.89
N GLY A 216 -12.17 -3.85 16.92
CA GLY A 216 -13.12 -4.67 17.69
C GLY A 216 -14.31 -5.25 16.91
N GLY A 217 -14.64 -4.64 15.76
CA GLY A 217 -15.75 -5.10 14.92
C GLY A 217 -15.34 -6.11 13.84
N ILE A 218 -14.03 -6.28 13.62
CA ILE A 218 -13.48 -7.08 12.51
C ILE A 218 -12.74 -8.31 13.02
N LEU A 219 -12.02 -8.18 14.14
CA LEU A 219 -11.28 -9.27 14.75
C LEU A 219 -12.23 -10.19 15.54
N GLN A 220 -11.99 -11.48 15.42
CA GLN A 220 -12.60 -12.56 16.18
C GLN A 220 -11.49 -13.40 16.86
N PRO A 221 -11.81 -14.10 17.95
CA PRO A 221 -10.89 -15.06 18.56
C PRO A 221 -10.43 -16.10 17.53
N GLY A 222 -9.12 -16.35 17.46
CA GLY A 222 -8.48 -17.25 16.49
C GLY A 222 -7.98 -16.55 15.22
N ASP A 223 -8.35 -15.30 14.97
CA ASP A 223 -7.84 -14.52 13.85
C ASP A 223 -6.35 -14.15 14.03
N THR A 224 -5.66 -13.94 12.91
CA THR A 224 -4.32 -13.34 12.92
C THR A 224 -4.42 -11.85 12.59
N ALA A 225 -3.72 -11.01 13.36
CA ALA A 225 -3.61 -9.57 13.14
C ALA A 225 -2.14 -9.17 13.02
N LEU A 226 -1.86 -8.16 12.20
CA LEU A 226 -0.57 -7.49 12.14
C LEU A 226 -0.56 -6.30 13.10
N GLY A 227 0.51 -6.18 13.86
CA GLY A 227 0.70 -5.10 14.81
C GLY A 227 2.15 -4.76 15.06
N TYR A 228 2.37 -3.61 15.69
CA TYR A 228 3.67 -3.18 16.16
C TYR A 228 3.90 -3.67 17.58
N PHE A 229 5.08 -4.23 17.82
CA PHE A 229 5.50 -4.64 19.14
C PHE A 229 6.43 -3.58 19.75
N LEU A 230 5.86 -2.66 20.53
CA LEU A 230 6.59 -1.50 21.06
C LEU A 230 7.54 -1.88 22.19
N SER A 231 7.22 -2.88 23.03
CA SER A 231 8.11 -3.27 24.15
C SER A 231 9.43 -3.89 23.70
N ARG A 232 9.48 -4.44 22.47
CA ARG A 232 10.71 -5.01 21.88
C ARG A 232 11.40 -4.06 20.91
N ALA A 233 10.68 -3.07 20.39
CA ALA A 233 11.23 -2.10 19.46
C ALA A 233 11.99 -1.01 20.22
N ASN A 234 13.19 -0.68 19.73
CA ASN A 234 13.95 0.46 20.22
C ASN A 234 13.91 1.56 19.16
N PHE A 235 13.15 2.62 19.43
CA PHE A 235 13.03 3.75 18.53
C PHE A 235 14.03 4.84 18.89
N ASN A 236 14.58 5.49 17.87
CA ASN A 236 15.44 6.65 18.03
C ASN A 236 14.66 7.90 17.58
N SER A 237 13.72 8.37 18.42
CA SER A 237 12.89 9.55 18.16
C SER A 237 12.71 10.35 19.44
N ASP A 238 13.06 11.63 19.38
CA ASP A 238 12.91 12.58 20.49
C ASP A 238 11.44 12.72 20.91
N GLU A 239 10.49 12.61 19.97
CA GLU A 239 9.06 12.66 20.26
C GLU A 239 8.58 11.46 21.06
N PHE A 240 9.12 10.27 20.76
CA PHE A 240 8.79 9.04 21.49
C PHE A 240 9.40 9.06 22.90
N ASP A 241 10.65 9.50 23.03
CA ASP A 241 11.34 9.60 24.32
C ASP A 241 10.71 10.65 25.26
N ALA A 242 10.06 11.67 24.68
CA ALA A 242 9.31 12.67 25.43
C ALA A 242 7.98 12.16 26.01
N LEU A 243 7.53 10.97 25.61
CA LEU A 243 6.27 10.39 26.04
C LEU A 243 6.43 9.68 27.39
N ASP A 244 5.36 9.67 28.18
CA ASP A 244 5.33 8.96 29.46
C ASP A 244 5.26 7.45 29.20
N SER A 245 6.28 6.71 29.64
CA SER A 245 6.40 5.26 29.44
C SER A 245 5.22 4.47 30.00
N SER A 246 4.52 5.00 31.00
CA SER A 246 3.32 4.37 31.57
C SER A 246 2.10 4.39 30.65
N ARG A 247 2.10 5.24 29.61
CA ARG A 247 0.99 5.41 28.66
C ARG A 247 1.23 4.71 27.33
N ILE A 248 2.42 4.15 27.13
CA ILE A 248 2.79 3.48 25.89
C ILE A 248 2.25 2.05 25.97
N PRO A 249 1.38 1.62 25.04
CA PRO A 249 0.92 0.25 24.99
C PRO A 249 2.05 -0.68 24.57
N ASP A 250 2.04 -1.93 25.04
CA ASP A 250 3.05 -2.92 24.63
C ASP A 250 2.91 -3.33 23.16
N VAL A 251 1.66 -3.50 22.71
CA VAL A 251 1.32 -3.93 21.35
C VAL A 251 0.28 -2.99 20.77
N VAL A 252 0.45 -2.61 19.50
CA VAL A 252 -0.56 -1.86 18.73
C VAL A 252 -0.97 -2.66 17.52
N LEU A 253 -2.24 -3.09 17.49
CA LEU A 253 -2.80 -3.80 16.32
C LEU A 253 -3.19 -2.80 15.24
N VAL A 254 -2.85 -3.10 13.99
CA VAL A 254 -3.04 -2.21 12.85
C VAL A 254 -4.06 -2.76 11.86
N LYS A 255 -3.88 -4.01 11.41
CA LYS A 255 -4.82 -4.65 10.47
C LYS A 255 -4.97 -6.14 10.71
N LYS A 256 -6.12 -6.71 10.33
CA LYS A 256 -6.33 -8.16 10.25
C LYS A 256 -5.54 -8.73 9.06
N THR A 257 -4.97 -9.92 9.19
CA THR A 257 -4.23 -10.62 8.12
C THR A 257 -4.77 -12.03 7.95
N TYR A 258 -4.64 -12.57 6.73
CA TYR A 258 -5.17 -13.85 6.30
C TYR A 258 -4.01 -14.77 5.84
N PRO A 259 -3.23 -15.33 6.79
CA PRO A 259 -1.96 -16.00 6.48
C PRO A 259 -2.14 -17.28 5.64
N ASN A 260 -3.27 -17.99 5.79
CA ASN A 260 -3.52 -19.22 5.03
C ASN A 260 -3.75 -18.94 3.54
N ARG A 261 -4.37 -17.81 3.22
CA ARG A 261 -4.59 -17.37 1.83
C ARG A 261 -3.33 -16.76 1.22
N ARG A 262 -2.48 -16.08 2.00
CA ARG A 262 -1.18 -15.56 1.52
C ARG A 262 -0.18 -16.67 1.14
N LYS A 263 -0.22 -17.82 1.82
CA LYS A 263 0.65 -18.96 1.53
C LYS A 263 0.26 -19.73 0.28
N LYS A 264 -1.04 -19.75 -0.06
CA LYS A 264 -1.54 -20.35 -1.31
C LYS A 264 -1.42 -19.29 -2.41
N HIS A 265 -0.33 -19.32 -3.19
CA HIS A 265 -0.09 -18.43 -4.33
C HIS A 265 -1.09 -18.72 -5.48
N ARG A 266 -2.37 -18.42 -5.24
CA ARG A 266 -3.46 -18.60 -6.20
C ARG A 266 -3.28 -17.57 -7.31
N SER A 267 -3.33 -18.03 -8.56
CA SER A 267 -3.32 -17.14 -9.72
C SER A 267 -4.51 -16.18 -9.64
N ARG A 268 -4.23 -14.88 -9.69
CA ARG A 268 -5.26 -13.83 -9.66
C ARG A 268 -6.04 -13.84 -10.97
N THR A 269 -7.36 -13.76 -10.86
CA THR A 269 -8.30 -13.64 -11.99
C THR A 269 -8.40 -12.22 -12.54
N TRP A 270 -7.64 -11.28 -11.97
CA TRP A 270 -7.62 -9.86 -12.32
C TRP A 270 -6.19 -9.32 -12.45
N LYS A 271 -6.04 -8.21 -13.17
CA LYS A 271 -4.78 -7.51 -13.45
C LYS A 271 -4.99 -6.00 -13.33
N LEU A 272 -3.92 -5.27 -13.01
CA LEU A 272 -3.88 -3.80 -13.09
C LEU A 272 -3.23 -3.35 -14.39
N ARG A 273 -3.65 -2.20 -14.91
CA ARG A 273 -2.92 -1.51 -15.97
C ARG A 273 -1.72 -0.76 -15.38
N SER A 274 -0.70 -0.52 -16.19
CA SER A 274 0.44 0.32 -15.83
C SER A 274 0.63 1.39 -16.91
N ILE A 275 0.90 2.62 -16.47
CA ILE A 275 1.10 3.80 -17.34
C ILE A 275 2.22 3.56 -18.35
N ALA A 276 3.25 2.81 -17.96
CA ALA A 276 4.36 2.49 -18.85
C ALA A 276 4.02 1.56 -20.01
N LYS A 277 2.92 0.79 -19.87
CA LYS A 277 2.42 -0.10 -20.92
C LYS A 277 1.63 0.71 -21.96
N GLU A 278 0.81 1.67 -21.54
CA GLU A 278 0.04 2.56 -22.44
C GLU A 278 0.95 3.52 -23.23
N ALA A 279 2.02 4.05 -22.62
CA ALA A 279 2.94 4.96 -23.32
C ALA A 279 3.82 4.29 -24.40
N ASN A 280 3.87 2.95 -24.46
CA ASN A 280 4.67 2.17 -25.41
C ASN A 280 3.83 1.21 -26.28
N GLU A 281 2.52 1.45 -26.44
CA GLU A 281 1.63 0.59 -27.24
C GLU A 281 2.01 0.50 -28.74
N ASP A 282 3.00 1.25 -29.21
CA ASP A 282 3.54 1.16 -30.59
C ASP A 282 4.63 0.09 -30.81
N GLU A 283 5.11 -0.63 -29.78
CA GLU A 283 6.09 -1.72 -29.97
C GLU A 283 5.72 -3.01 -29.22
N SER A 284 5.34 -4.01 -30.02
CA SER A 284 5.10 -5.41 -29.62
C SER A 284 6.24 -5.97 -28.77
N GLY A 285 5.98 -6.15 -27.47
CA GLY A 285 6.87 -6.88 -26.58
C GLY A 285 6.23 -7.14 -25.23
N GLU A 286 6.03 -8.42 -24.90
CA GLU A 286 5.73 -8.87 -23.54
C GLU A 286 6.91 -8.55 -22.61
N GLY A 287 6.95 -7.31 -22.12
CA GLY A 287 7.96 -6.81 -21.21
C GLY A 287 7.30 -6.31 -19.94
N ARG A 288 7.64 -6.92 -18.81
CA ARG A 288 7.32 -6.50 -17.44
C ARG A 288 7.45 -4.97 -17.31
N GLY A 289 6.47 -4.35 -16.63
CA GLY A 289 6.32 -2.90 -16.50
C GLY A 289 7.59 -2.15 -16.06
N ALA A 290 7.58 -0.82 -16.23
CA ALA A 290 8.73 0.09 -16.15
C ALA A 290 9.62 0.04 -14.88
N LEU A 291 9.22 -0.72 -13.87
CA LEU A 291 9.87 -0.90 -12.58
C LEU A 291 11.21 -1.66 -12.59
N GLY A 292 11.81 -1.96 -13.75
CA GLY A 292 12.83 -3.04 -13.86
C GLY A 292 14.17 -2.73 -14.54
N ARG A 293 14.53 -1.50 -14.91
CA ARG A 293 15.80 -1.27 -15.68
C ARG A 293 17.07 -1.07 -14.85
N ARG A 294 17.08 -1.32 -13.53
CA ARG A 294 18.28 -1.10 -12.72
C ARG A 294 18.48 -2.13 -11.61
N GLY A 295 19.19 -3.23 -11.92
CA GLY A 295 19.81 -4.14 -10.94
C GLY A 295 18.86 -5.10 -10.23
N GLY A 296 19.25 -6.37 -10.12
CA GLY A 296 18.38 -7.45 -9.63
C GLY A 296 17.91 -7.35 -8.17
N LEU A 297 18.64 -6.63 -7.29
CA LEU A 297 18.25 -6.50 -5.87
C LEU A 297 17.10 -5.49 -5.67
N ASP A 298 17.17 -4.34 -6.37
CA ASP A 298 16.09 -3.35 -6.35
C ASP A 298 14.84 -3.89 -7.06
N GLN A 299 15.02 -4.73 -8.09
CA GLN A 299 13.89 -5.34 -8.79
C GLN A 299 13.11 -6.32 -7.91
N ALA A 300 13.79 -7.15 -7.12
CA ALA A 300 13.12 -8.08 -6.19
C ALA A 300 12.34 -7.33 -5.10
N ARG A 301 12.90 -6.24 -4.57
CA ARG A 301 12.19 -5.39 -3.60
C ARG A 301 10.96 -4.73 -4.20
N VAL A 302 11.08 -4.27 -5.44
CA VAL A 302 9.96 -3.65 -6.16
C VAL A 302 8.88 -4.67 -6.52
N GLU A 303 9.25 -5.89 -6.87
CA GLU A 303 8.31 -7.00 -7.09
C GLU A 303 7.57 -7.39 -5.80
N ALA A 304 8.30 -7.46 -4.67
CA ALA A 304 7.70 -7.69 -3.36
C ALA A 304 6.75 -6.56 -2.93
N ASP A 305 7.12 -5.30 -3.15
CA ASP A 305 6.26 -4.14 -2.90
C ASP A 305 5.00 -4.17 -3.78
N TYR A 306 5.14 -4.59 -5.04
CA TYR A 306 4.02 -4.73 -5.97
C TYR A 306 3.09 -5.87 -5.57
N GLU A 307 3.62 -7.03 -5.19
CA GLU A 307 2.82 -8.15 -4.70
C GLU A 307 2.07 -7.77 -3.40
N ALA A 308 2.75 -7.11 -2.47
CA ALA A 308 2.14 -6.62 -1.24
C ALA A 308 1.01 -5.62 -1.51
N PHE A 309 1.18 -4.73 -2.49
CA PHE A 309 0.12 -3.81 -2.92
C PHE A 309 -1.09 -4.54 -3.50
N LEU A 310 -0.86 -5.57 -4.33
CA LEU A 310 -1.95 -6.38 -4.87
C LEU A 310 -2.68 -7.17 -3.77
N GLN A 311 -1.95 -7.68 -2.76
CA GLN A 311 -2.57 -8.33 -1.59
C GLN A 311 -3.43 -7.32 -0.80
N GLU A 312 -2.94 -6.09 -0.64
CA GLU A 312 -3.68 -5.03 0.05
C GLU A 312 -4.99 -4.65 -0.68
N LEU A 313 -5.00 -4.65 -2.02
CA LEU A 313 -6.25 -4.47 -2.81
C LEU A 313 -7.26 -5.62 -2.65
N GLU A 314 -6.78 -6.83 -2.36
CA GLU A 314 -7.64 -7.97 -2.05
C GLU A 314 -8.17 -7.89 -0.62
N GLU A 315 -7.36 -7.41 0.33
CA GLU A 315 -7.72 -7.33 1.75
C GLU A 315 -8.64 -6.14 2.07
N ASP A 316 -8.48 -5.01 1.38
CA ASP A 316 -9.17 -3.75 1.72
C ASP A 316 -10.21 -3.34 0.65
N PRO A 317 -11.51 -3.48 0.96
CA PRO A 317 -12.59 -3.04 0.08
C PRO A 317 -12.58 -1.54 -0.23
N GLU A 318 -12.10 -0.69 0.69
CA GLU A 318 -12.09 0.77 0.48
C GLU A 318 -11.06 1.16 -0.57
N LEU A 319 -9.86 0.58 -0.51
CA LEU A 319 -8.83 0.77 -1.54
C LEU A 319 -9.30 0.19 -2.87
N ARG A 320 -9.96 -0.97 -2.84
CA ARG A 320 -10.51 -1.61 -4.04
C ARG A 320 -11.51 -0.72 -4.77
N ALA A 321 -12.44 -0.09 -4.07
CA ALA A 321 -13.44 0.80 -4.67
C ALA A 321 -12.81 2.01 -5.41
N THR A 322 -11.61 2.41 -5.00
CA THR A 322 -10.91 3.53 -5.62
C THR A 322 -10.09 3.14 -6.86
N VAL A 323 -9.77 1.86 -7.06
CA VAL A 323 -8.93 1.36 -8.16
C VAL A 323 -9.76 0.60 -9.18
N ASN A 324 -9.43 0.74 -10.47
CA ASN A 324 -10.08 -0.02 -11.54
C ASN A 324 -9.37 -1.39 -11.70
N LEU A 325 -10.12 -2.48 -11.60
CA LEU A 325 -9.63 -3.85 -11.75
C LEU A 325 -10.04 -4.38 -13.13
N TYR A 326 -9.11 -5.00 -13.84
CA TYR A 326 -9.38 -5.58 -15.16
C TYR A 326 -9.34 -7.09 -15.09
N LYS A 327 -10.21 -7.77 -15.85
CA LYS A 327 -10.19 -9.22 -15.94
C LYS A 327 -8.86 -9.72 -16.52
N ALA A 328 -8.25 -10.70 -15.87
CA ALA A 328 -7.08 -11.37 -16.40
C ALA A 328 -7.49 -12.22 -17.61
N GLU A 329 -6.88 -11.99 -18.77
CA GLU A 329 -6.98 -12.96 -19.85
C GLU A 329 -6.52 -14.35 -19.36
N PRO A 330 -7.29 -15.41 -19.65
CA PRO A 330 -6.88 -16.76 -19.29
C PRO A 330 -5.54 -17.03 -19.98
N LYS A 331 -4.51 -17.33 -19.19
CA LYS A 331 -3.28 -17.89 -19.77
C LYS A 331 -3.69 -19.22 -20.39
N GLU A 332 -3.72 -19.30 -21.72
CA GLU A 332 -3.77 -20.58 -22.42
C GLU A 332 -2.62 -21.42 -21.86
N GLN A 333 -2.97 -22.46 -21.11
CA GLN A 333 -2.01 -23.51 -20.79
C GLN A 333 -1.56 -24.06 -22.15
N PRO A 334 -0.25 -24.19 -22.42
CA PRO A 334 0.20 -24.75 -23.68
C PRO A 334 -0.40 -26.15 -23.80
N GLU A 335 -1.28 -26.34 -24.78
CA GLU A 335 -1.88 -27.63 -25.09
C GLU A 335 -0.76 -28.65 -25.26
N GLU A 336 -0.75 -29.68 -24.42
CA GLU A 336 0.09 -30.85 -24.58
C GLU A 336 -0.21 -31.49 -25.94
N LYS A 337 0.63 -31.19 -26.94
CA LYS A 337 0.64 -31.91 -28.21
C LYS A 337 0.97 -33.38 -27.93
N LYS A 338 -0.07 -34.21 -27.88
CA LYS A 338 0.04 -35.68 -28.02
C LYS A 338 0.74 -36.01 -29.33
N GLY A 339 2.01 -36.38 -29.26
CA GLY A 339 2.76 -36.86 -30.43
C GLY A 339 4.10 -37.51 -30.10
N GLY A 340 4.12 -38.85 -30.07
CA GLY A 340 5.30 -39.64 -30.49
C GLY A 340 6.30 -40.06 -29.40
N LYS A 341 6.27 -41.35 -29.04
CA LYS A 341 7.35 -42.07 -28.32
C LYS A 341 8.70 -41.98 -29.06
N LYS A 342 9.80 -41.68 -28.34
CA LYS A 342 11.00 -42.53 -28.21
C LYS A 342 12.07 -41.92 -27.27
N GLY A 343 12.30 -42.60 -26.14
CA GLY A 343 13.61 -42.97 -25.59
C GLY A 343 14.55 -41.91 -25.01
N GLY A 344 14.77 -41.96 -23.69
CA GLY A 344 15.94 -41.36 -23.03
C GLY A 344 15.72 -41.09 -21.53
N GLN A 345 16.24 -41.97 -20.67
CA GLN A 345 16.32 -41.79 -19.22
C GLN A 345 17.15 -40.55 -18.86
N TYR A 346 16.72 -39.79 -17.84
CA TYR A 346 17.45 -39.34 -16.64
C TYR A 346 16.73 -38.12 -16.02
N ALA A 347 16.72 -38.09 -14.68
CA ALA A 347 16.52 -36.95 -13.77
C ALA A 347 15.12 -36.70 -13.15
N MET A 348 15.13 -36.93 -11.83
CA MET A 348 14.43 -36.22 -10.75
C MET A 348 12.92 -36.38 -10.58
N GLU A 349 12.61 -37.22 -9.60
CA GLU A 349 11.37 -37.36 -8.87
C GLU A 349 10.93 -36.01 -8.27
N GLY A 350 9.97 -35.37 -8.93
CA GLY A 350 9.17 -34.27 -8.40
C GLY A 350 7.71 -34.64 -8.63
N VAL A 351 7.12 -35.33 -7.66
CA VAL A 351 5.71 -35.70 -7.71
C VAL A 351 4.89 -34.44 -7.42
N GLU A 352 4.54 -33.70 -8.48
CA GLU A 352 3.41 -32.77 -8.44
C GLU A 352 2.13 -33.60 -8.36
N ASN A 353 1.67 -33.82 -7.14
CA ASN A 353 0.38 -34.43 -6.86
C ASN A 353 -0.69 -33.33 -6.98
N ASP A 354 -1.07 -32.99 -8.23
CA ASP A 354 -2.27 -32.23 -8.52
C ASP A 354 -3.47 -33.18 -8.40
N GLY A 355 -3.90 -33.40 -7.17
CA GLY A 355 -5.14 -34.12 -6.84
C GLY A 355 -6.29 -33.12 -6.67
N PRO A 356 -7.48 -33.37 -7.24
CA PRO A 356 -8.66 -32.55 -7.00
C PRO A 356 -9.20 -32.91 -5.62
N GLY A 357 -8.73 -32.21 -4.59
CA GLY A 357 -9.12 -32.52 -3.23
C GLY A 357 -8.48 -31.57 -2.24
N ASP A 358 -9.10 -30.41 -2.08
CA ASP A 358 -9.41 -29.76 -0.79
C ASP A 358 -9.95 -28.36 -1.11
N GLU A 359 -11.27 -28.24 -1.32
CA GLU A 359 -12.01 -26.97 -1.14
C GLU A 359 -12.05 -26.64 0.37
N GLY A 360 -10.87 -26.57 0.98
CA GLY A 360 -10.65 -26.44 2.41
C GLY A 360 -10.75 -24.99 2.84
N GLU A 361 -11.90 -24.70 3.47
CA GLU A 361 -12.21 -23.56 4.34
C GLU A 361 -11.68 -22.21 3.85
N ASP A 362 -12.49 -21.51 3.06
CA ASP A 362 -12.32 -20.06 2.89
C ASP A 362 -12.28 -19.42 4.29
N GLU A 363 -11.15 -18.79 4.64
CA GLU A 363 -10.96 -18.12 5.92
C GLU A 363 -12.14 -17.16 6.16
N ALA A 364 -12.95 -17.44 7.18
CA ALA A 364 -14.22 -16.77 7.40
C ALA A 364 -14.01 -15.24 7.53
N GLY A 365 -14.67 -14.47 6.66
CA GLY A 365 -14.60 -13.01 6.66
C GLY A 365 -13.65 -12.38 5.64
N PHE A 366 -13.01 -13.15 4.76
CA PHE A 366 -12.22 -12.60 3.66
C PHE A 366 -13.11 -11.87 2.63
N PRO A 367 -12.84 -10.59 2.28
CA PRO A 367 -13.59 -9.89 1.24
C PRO A 367 -13.23 -10.41 -0.17
N GLU A 368 -14.05 -11.29 -0.75
CA GLU A 368 -13.82 -11.76 -2.11
C GLU A 368 -13.94 -10.64 -3.15
N VAL A 369 -13.09 -10.70 -4.19
CA VAL A 369 -13.21 -9.83 -5.37
C VAL A 369 -14.32 -10.40 -6.24
N ARG A 370 -15.44 -9.69 -6.33
CA ARG A 370 -16.58 -10.14 -7.15
C ARG A 370 -16.26 -9.95 -8.63
N VAL A 371 -16.72 -10.89 -9.46
CA VAL A 371 -16.54 -10.80 -10.92
C VAL A 371 -17.20 -9.55 -11.50
N ASP A 372 -18.29 -9.09 -10.89
CA ASP A 372 -19.02 -7.86 -11.26
C ASP A 372 -18.21 -6.57 -11.00
N GLU A 373 -17.15 -6.62 -10.18
CA GLU A 373 -16.25 -5.49 -9.93
C GLU A 373 -15.12 -5.39 -10.98
N LEU A 374 -15.00 -6.38 -11.86
CA LEU A 374 -13.97 -6.42 -12.90
C LEU A 374 -14.47 -5.77 -14.18
N LEU A 375 -13.75 -4.75 -14.65
CA LEU A 375 -13.98 -4.15 -15.96
C LEU A 375 -13.49 -5.09 -17.07
N GLU A 376 -14.30 -5.22 -18.12
CA GLU A 376 -13.89 -5.92 -19.33
C GLU A 376 -13.04 -4.98 -20.22
N HIS A 377 -12.08 -5.55 -20.95
CA HIS A 377 -11.10 -4.80 -21.75
C HIS A 377 -11.73 -3.90 -22.84
N PHE A 378 -13.03 -4.08 -23.11
CA PHE A 378 -13.79 -3.46 -24.20
C PHE A 378 -14.70 -2.31 -23.78
N GLU A 379 -15.05 -2.15 -22.50
CA GLU A 379 -16.04 -1.14 -22.08
C GLU A 379 -15.53 0.31 -22.18
N GLU A 380 -14.22 0.51 -22.42
CA GLU A 380 -13.64 1.85 -22.60
C GLU A 380 -13.53 2.25 -24.09
N MET A 381 -13.48 1.29 -25.03
CA MET A 381 -13.51 1.62 -26.47
C MET A 381 -14.90 2.04 -26.96
N GLY A 382 -15.96 1.83 -26.16
CA GLY A 382 -17.33 2.22 -26.49
C GLY A 382 -17.66 3.70 -26.23
N LEU A 383 -16.77 4.47 -25.61
CA LEU A 383 -16.97 5.91 -25.35
C LEU A 383 -16.29 6.81 -26.39
N GLU A 384 -15.59 6.25 -27.39
CA GLU A 384 -14.95 7.00 -28.47
C GLU A 384 -15.77 7.12 -29.76
N ASP A 385 -16.92 6.44 -29.90
CA ASP A 385 -17.69 6.38 -31.17
C ASP A 385 -19.06 7.12 -31.21
N GLU A 386 -19.45 7.89 -30.18
CA GLU A 386 -20.74 8.63 -30.20
C GLU A 386 -20.62 10.17 -30.40
N GLN A 387 -19.49 10.68 -30.91
CA GLN A 387 -19.35 12.12 -31.25
C GLN A 387 -19.18 12.44 -32.75
N HIS A 388 -19.53 11.51 -33.63
CA HIS A 388 -19.70 11.79 -35.05
C HIS A 388 -21.03 11.26 -35.58
N GLU A 389 -22.13 11.90 -35.20
CA GLU A 389 -23.34 12.02 -36.03
C GLU A 389 -24.33 13.03 -35.42
N THR A 390 -24.16 14.32 -35.73
CA THR A 390 -25.19 15.20 -36.36
C THR A 390 -24.70 16.64 -36.50
#